data_AF-A0A915DL52-F1
#
_entry.id   AF-A0A915DL52-F1
#
_cell.length_a   1.000
_cell.length_b   1.000
_cell.length_c   1.000
_cell.angle_alpha   90.00
_cell.angle_beta   90.00
_cell.angle_gamma   90.00
#
_symmetry.space_group_name_H-M   'P 1'
#
loop_
_entity.id
_entity.type
_entity.pdbx_description
1 polymer ?
#
loop_
_entity_poly.entity_id
_entity_poly.type
_entity_poly.pdbx_seq_one_letter_code
_entity_poly.pdbx_strand_id
1 'polypeptide(L)'
;MFTSPFTMCIIGATGSGKTQFLMQFLSNCKKLINPPPAHILYCYGETNSEVLALRSKGIEIFHGAPSEKQIKERKKPLLLLMDDLLLDLKTDFLDRLYTRGSHNWNVSCVLVSQSLFSKTLRVVRSNSHFLVLMRTPASELQIKTLGSQLFAGNTKYFMESYKDATENPFTYLVINMHPKLLNTFG
;
A
#
# COMPACT_ATOMS: atom_id res chain seq x y z
N MET A 1 -9.27 -7.79 -8.45
CA MET A 1 -8.41 -7.12 -9.46
C MET A 1 -8.43 -5.63 -9.17
N PHE A 2 -7.28 -4.96 -9.14
CA PHE A 2 -7.13 -3.54 -8.82
C PHE A 2 -7.27 -2.69 -10.09
N THR A 3 -8.20 -1.75 -10.10
CA THR A 3 -8.36 -0.81 -11.22
C THR A 3 -7.34 0.31 -11.10
N SER A 4 -6.47 0.48 -12.11
CA SER A 4 -5.50 1.57 -12.18
C SER A 4 -6.14 2.85 -12.74
N PRO A 5 -5.77 4.03 -12.25
CA PRO A 5 -4.88 4.28 -11.10
C PRO A 5 -5.59 3.99 -9.76
N PHE A 6 -4.82 3.53 -8.77
CA PHE A 6 -5.30 3.32 -7.39
C PHE A 6 -4.28 3.77 -6.35
N THR A 7 -4.73 3.83 -5.10
CA THR A 7 -3.90 4.14 -3.93
C THR A 7 -4.05 3.00 -2.94
N MET A 8 -2.92 2.51 -2.43
CA MET A 8 -2.86 1.39 -1.51
C MET A 8 -1.93 1.73 -0.35
N CYS A 9 -2.31 1.31 0.85
CA CYS A 9 -1.44 1.35 2.03
C CYS A 9 -1.31 -0.06 2.60
N ILE A 10 -0.08 -0.58 2.68
CA ILE A 10 0.24 -1.85 3.29
C ILE A 10 0.75 -1.57 4.69
N ILE A 11 0.08 -2.09 5.71
CA ILE A 11 0.43 -1.82 7.11
C ILE A 11 0.73 -3.11 7.85
N GLY A 12 1.88 -3.14 8.54
CA GLY A 12 2.24 -4.23 9.44
C GLY A 12 3.56 -3.99 10.15
N ALA A 13 3.74 -4.51 11.36
CA ALA A 13 4.97 -4.36 12.12
C ALA A 13 6.21 -4.94 11.39
N THR A 14 7.41 -4.62 11.85
CA THR A 14 8.65 -5.27 11.37
C THR A 14 8.53 -6.79 11.50
N GLY A 15 8.95 -7.53 10.47
CA GLY A 15 8.82 -8.99 10.43
C GLY A 15 7.42 -9.53 10.10
N SER A 16 6.41 -8.69 9.84
CA SER A 16 5.03 -9.15 9.52
C SER A 16 4.84 -9.73 8.10
N GLY A 17 5.89 -9.76 7.26
CA GLY A 17 5.82 -10.30 5.89
C GLY A 17 5.51 -9.29 4.79
N LYS A 18 5.56 -7.99 5.07
CA LYS A 18 5.30 -6.93 4.07
C LYS A 18 6.12 -7.10 2.80
N THR A 19 7.42 -7.34 2.94
CA THR A 19 8.33 -7.55 1.81
C THR A 19 7.91 -8.78 0.99
N GLN A 20 7.56 -9.90 1.63
CA GLN A 20 7.07 -11.09 0.92
C GLN A 20 5.77 -10.81 0.15
N PHE A 21 4.83 -10.09 0.77
CA PHE A 21 3.61 -9.64 0.10
C PHE A 21 3.95 -8.78 -1.14
N LEU A 22 4.84 -7.80 -1.01
CA LEU A 22 5.27 -6.94 -2.12
C LEU A 22 5.89 -7.75 -3.25
N MET A 23 6.75 -8.72 -2.94
CA MET A 23 7.38 -9.57 -3.96
C MET A 23 6.34 -10.41 -4.72
N GLN A 24 5.35 -10.96 -4.03
CA GLN A 24 4.26 -11.70 -4.65
C GLN A 24 3.36 -10.77 -5.48
N PHE A 25 3.04 -9.60 -4.94
CA PHE A 25 2.26 -8.57 -5.62
C PHE A 25 2.93 -8.11 -6.92
N LEU A 26 4.23 -7.78 -6.87
CA LEU A 26 5.03 -7.38 -8.03
C LEU A 26 5.13 -8.49 -9.08
N SER A 27 5.34 -9.73 -8.65
CA SER A 27 5.42 -10.88 -9.55
C SER A 27 4.10 -11.14 -10.30
N ASN A 28 2.97 -10.71 -9.72
CA ASN A 28 1.64 -10.91 -10.30
C ASN A 28 0.97 -9.61 -10.78
N CYS A 29 1.66 -8.46 -10.72
CA CYS A 29 1.03 -7.15 -10.90
C CYS A 29 0.35 -6.98 -12.26
N LYS A 30 0.91 -7.58 -13.33
CA LYS A 30 0.31 -7.57 -14.68
C LYS A 30 -1.04 -8.30 -14.78
N LYS A 31 -1.31 -9.25 -13.86
CA LYS A 31 -2.58 -9.97 -13.76
C LYS A 31 -3.51 -9.35 -12.72
N LEU A 32 -2.94 -8.75 -11.67
CA LEU A 32 -3.70 -8.17 -10.57
C LEU A 32 -4.19 -6.77 -10.85
N ILE A 33 -3.50 -6.00 -11.71
CA ILE A 33 -3.78 -4.59 -11.98
C ILE A 33 -4.30 -4.43 -13.41
N ASN A 34 -5.39 -3.68 -13.57
CA ASN A 34 -5.99 -3.37 -14.87
C ASN A 34 -6.22 -1.84 -15.05
N PRO A 35 -5.68 -1.20 -16.10
CA PRO A 35 -4.70 -1.75 -17.05
C PRO A 35 -3.37 -2.11 -16.35
N PRO A 36 -2.59 -3.07 -16.89
CA PRO A 36 -1.30 -3.43 -16.31
C PRO A 36 -0.32 -2.24 -16.35
N PRO A 37 0.57 -2.11 -15.36
CA PRO A 37 1.53 -1.02 -15.34
C PRO A 37 2.51 -1.14 -16.52
N ALA A 38 2.72 -0.04 -17.21
CA ALA A 38 3.73 0.07 -18.27
C ALA A 38 5.14 0.30 -17.70
N HIS A 39 5.22 0.78 -16.46
CA HIS A 39 6.45 1.05 -15.74
C HIS A 39 6.28 0.81 -14.25
N ILE A 40 7.34 0.34 -13.59
CA ILE A 40 7.35 0.10 -12.13
C ILE A 40 8.56 0.85 -11.56
N LEU A 41 8.29 1.72 -10.59
CA LEU A 41 9.30 2.40 -9.79
C LEU A 41 9.20 1.90 -8.34
N TYR A 42 10.26 1.23 -7.87
CA TYR A 42 10.39 0.79 -6.49
C TYR A 42 11.32 1.73 -5.73
N CYS A 43 10.74 2.56 -4.89
CA CYS A 43 11.45 3.47 -4.00
C CYS A 43 11.67 2.81 -2.64
N TYR A 44 12.89 2.88 -2.12
CA TYR A 44 13.26 2.20 -0.87
C TYR A 44 14.21 3.02 0.01
N GLY A 45 14.09 2.87 1.34
CA GLY A 45 14.95 3.52 2.32
C GLY A 45 16.22 2.73 2.65
N GLU A 46 16.10 1.42 2.84
CA GLU A 46 17.22 0.53 3.19
C GLU A 46 17.45 -0.56 2.13
N THR A 47 18.72 -0.76 1.75
CA THR A 47 19.08 -1.80 0.76
C THR A 47 18.99 -3.18 1.40
N ASN A 48 18.26 -4.10 0.76
CA ASN A 48 18.23 -5.53 1.11
C ASN A 48 18.38 -6.42 -0.13
N SER A 49 18.45 -7.74 0.08
CA SER A 49 18.63 -8.73 -0.99
C SER A 49 17.49 -8.74 -2.01
N GLU A 50 16.29 -8.37 -1.56
CA GLU A 50 15.06 -8.36 -2.32
C GLU A 50 15.05 -7.21 -3.34
N VAL A 51 15.55 -6.03 -2.95
CA VAL A 51 15.77 -4.89 -3.85
C VAL A 51 16.70 -5.28 -5.02
N LEU A 52 17.78 -6.02 -4.74
CA LEU A 52 18.69 -6.51 -5.77
C LEU A 52 18.00 -7.49 -6.73
N ALA A 53 17.16 -8.38 -6.19
CA ALA A 53 16.38 -9.34 -6.99
C ALA A 53 15.28 -8.66 -7.84
N LEU A 54 14.72 -7.54 -7.38
CA LEU A 54 13.80 -6.74 -8.18
C LEU A 54 14.51 -6.07 -9.37
N ARG A 55 15.71 -5.54 -9.14
CA ARG A 55 16.53 -4.93 -10.19
C ARG A 55 16.82 -5.90 -11.33
N SER A 56 17.17 -7.16 -11.02
CA SER A 56 17.46 -8.18 -12.03
C SER A 56 16.22 -8.58 -12.85
N LYS A 57 15.01 -8.32 -12.34
CA LYS A 57 13.73 -8.51 -13.06
C LYS A 57 13.32 -7.30 -13.92
N GLY A 58 14.20 -6.31 -14.07
CA GLY A 58 13.95 -5.11 -14.89
C GLY A 58 13.05 -4.07 -14.24
N ILE A 59 12.85 -4.15 -12.91
CA ILE A 59 12.13 -3.11 -12.16
C ILE A 59 13.10 -1.96 -11.88
N GLU A 60 12.64 -0.72 -12.09
CA GLU A 60 13.43 0.46 -11.76
C GLU A 60 13.50 0.62 -10.24
N ILE A 61 14.72 0.70 -9.72
CA ILE A 61 15.02 0.85 -8.30
C ILE A 61 15.47 2.29 -8.03
N PHE A 62 14.94 2.91 -6.98
CA PHE A 62 15.26 4.28 -6.61
C PHE A 62 15.46 4.41 -5.09
N HIS A 63 16.66 4.81 -4.66
CA HIS A 63 16.95 5.00 -3.25
C HIS A 63 16.39 6.34 -2.75
N GLY A 64 15.57 6.32 -1.71
CA GLY A 64 14.93 7.50 -1.13
C GLY A 64 13.59 7.89 -1.73
N ALA A 65 13.05 9.03 -1.28
CA ALA A 65 11.78 9.57 -1.72
C ALA A 65 11.89 10.21 -3.13
N PRO A 66 11.03 9.84 -4.10
CA PRO A 66 11.03 10.46 -5.41
C PRO A 66 10.36 11.84 -5.38
N SER A 67 10.84 12.77 -6.21
CA SER A 67 10.16 14.04 -6.47
C SER A 67 8.94 13.87 -7.39
N GLU A 68 8.02 14.83 -7.37
CA GLU A 68 6.89 14.84 -8.31
C GLU A 68 7.35 14.85 -9.77
N LYS A 69 8.42 15.59 -10.08
CA LYS A 69 8.99 15.67 -11.42
C LYS A 69 9.42 14.29 -11.90
N GLN A 70 10.21 13.60 -11.08
CA GLN A 70 10.66 12.23 -11.34
C GLN A 70 9.48 11.26 -11.53
N ILE A 71 8.39 11.42 -10.77
CA ILE A 71 7.19 10.59 -10.97
C ILE A 71 6.53 10.91 -12.32
N LYS A 72 6.34 12.19 -12.65
CA LYS A 72 5.60 12.64 -13.86
C LYS A 72 6.33 12.30 -15.15
N GLU A 73 7.66 12.35 -15.17
CA GLU A 73 8.49 12.09 -16.35
C GLU A 73 8.58 10.59 -16.74
N ARG A 74 8.21 9.69 -15.83
CA ARG A 74 8.20 8.24 -16.12
C ARG A 74 6.98 7.81 -16.92
N LYS A 75 7.14 6.75 -17.70
CA LYS A 75 6.11 6.14 -18.54
C LYS A 75 4.87 5.73 -17.72
N LYS A 76 3.68 5.87 -18.33
CA LYS A 76 2.36 5.57 -17.73
C LYS A 76 1.67 4.38 -18.41
N PRO A 77 0.77 3.65 -17.72
CA PRO A 77 0.46 3.74 -16.29
C PRO A 77 1.67 3.35 -15.42
N LEU A 78 1.96 4.14 -14.39
CA LEU A 78 3.08 3.89 -13.48
C LEU A 78 2.58 3.17 -12.23
N LEU A 79 3.29 2.13 -11.80
CA LEU A 79 3.18 1.61 -10.44
C LEU A 79 4.34 2.15 -9.59
N LEU A 80 4.01 3.00 -8.62
CA LEU A 80 4.95 3.57 -7.65
C LEU A 80 4.84 2.81 -6.33
N LEU A 81 5.94 2.21 -5.88
CA LEU A 81 6.04 1.59 -4.57
C LEU A 81 6.99 2.43 -3.70
N MET A 82 6.59 2.69 -2.46
CA MET A 82 7.40 3.39 -1.48
C MET A 82 7.51 2.50 -0.24
N ASP A 83 8.64 1.80 -0.13
CA ASP A 83 8.93 0.85 0.94
C ASP A 83 9.93 1.42 1.94
N ASP A 84 9.58 1.37 3.22
CA ASP A 84 10.40 1.92 4.32
C ASP A 84 10.85 3.38 4.17
N LEU A 85 10.02 4.20 3.50
CA LEU A 85 10.31 5.61 3.22
C LEU A 85 9.46 6.60 4.01
N LEU A 86 8.60 6.12 4.92
CA LEU A 86 7.61 6.98 5.58
C LEU A 86 8.24 8.14 6.37
N LEU A 87 9.44 7.93 6.93
CA LEU A 87 10.17 8.97 7.66
C LEU A 87 10.82 10.01 6.73
N ASP A 88 11.19 9.62 5.52
CA ASP A 88 11.82 10.50 4.52
C ASP A 88 10.80 11.25 3.67
N LEU A 89 9.56 10.75 3.61
CA LEU A 89 8.48 11.33 2.83
C LEU A 89 7.82 12.49 3.54
N LYS A 90 7.82 13.65 2.88
CA LYS A 90 7.08 14.82 3.38
C LYS A 90 5.57 14.58 3.33
N THR A 91 4.87 14.96 4.40
CA THR A 91 3.41 14.81 4.51
C THR A 91 2.67 15.49 3.36
N ASP A 92 3.07 16.71 2.99
CA ASP A 92 2.42 17.46 1.91
C ASP A 92 2.53 16.76 0.55
N PHE A 93 3.66 16.10 0.30
CA PHE A 93 3.87 15.29 -0.90
C PHE A 93 2.94 14.07 -0.92
N LEU A 94 2.86 13.32 0.19
CA LEU A 94 1.97 12.17 0.30
C LEU A 94 0.50 12.56 0.18
N ASP A 95 0.09 13.64 0.82
CA ASP A 95 -1.26 14.17 0.77
C ASP A 95 -1.63 14.53 -0.68
N ARG A 96 -0.77 15.26 -1.39
CA ARG A 96 -0.99 15.59 -2.82
C ARG A 96 -1.07 14.33 -3.68
N LEU A 97 -0.19 13.36 -3.44
CA LEU A 97 -0.14 12.12 -4.22
C LEU A 97 -1.42 11.28 -4.04
N TYR A 98 -1.89 11.11 -2.79
CA TYR A 98 -3.04 10.27 -2.48
C TYR A 98 -4.39 10.94 -2.71
N THR A 99 -4.47 12.28 -2.70
CA THR A 99 -5.74 13.00 -2.95
C THR A 99 -6.01 13.23 -4.44
N ARG A 100 -4.99 13.58 -5.23
CA ARG A 100 -5.15 13.96 -6.64
C ARG A 100 -4.07 13.43 -7.58
N GLY A 101 -2.86 13.23 -7.08
CA GLY A 101 -1.71 12.85 -7.90
C GLY A 101 -1.89 11.49 -8.58
N SER A 102 -2.39 10.49 -7.85
CA SER A 102 -2.63 9.14 -8.39
C SER A 102 -3.47 9.17 -9.66
N HIS A 103 -4.63 9.82 -9.61
CA HIS A 103 -5.52 9.96 -10.76
C HIS A 103 -4.92 10.85 -11.86
N ASN A 104 -4.50 12.07 -11.49
CA ASN A 104 -4.10 13.09 -12.47
C ASN A 104 -2.80 12.77 -13.18
N TRP A 105 -1.92 11.96 -12.58
CA TRP A 105 -0.63 11.59 -13.16
C TRP A 105 -0.62 10.16 -13.69
N ASN A 106 -1.77 9.46 -13.66
CA ASN A 106 -1.93 8.06 -14.04
C ASN A 106 -0.92 7.14 -13.33
N VAL A 107 -0.90 7.23 -11.99
CA VAL A 107 0.02 6.51 -11.10
C VAL A 107 -0.75 5.72 -10.06
N SER A 108 -0.60 4.40 -10.07
CA SER A 108 -0.96 3.56 -8.94
C SER A 108 0.11 3.67 -7.86
N CYS A 109 -0.29 4.03 -6.64
CA CYS A 109 0.62 4.27 -5.52
C CYS A 109 0.45 3.20 -4.44
N VAL A 110 1.57 2.61 -3.99
CA VAL A 110 1.62 1.66 -2.87
C VAL A 110 2.60 2.21 -1.84
N LEU A 111 2.10 2.53 -0.65
CA LEU A 111 2.92 2.94 0.48
C LEU A 111 2.96 1.82 1.51
N VAL A 112 4.16 1.51 1.98
CA VAL A 112 4.39 0.50 3.01
C VAL A 112 4.66 1.20 4.33
N SER A 113 4.00 0.79 5.40
CA SER A 113 4.19 1.35 6.72
C SER A 113 4.22 0.31 7.84
N GLN A 114 4.93 0.65 8.91
CA GLN A 114 4.98 -0.14 10.13
C GLN A 114 3.82 0.17 11.09
N SER A 115 3.16 1.33 10.96
CA SER A 115 2.18 1.81 11.93
C SER A 115 0.90 2.32 11.27
N LEU A 116 -0.25 1.93 11.83
CA LEU A 116 -1.57 2.35 11.31
C LEU A 116 -1.86 3.83 11.55
N PHE A 117 -1.38 4.40 12.66
CA PHE A 117 -1.80 5.71 13.16
C PHE A 117 -0.67 6.74 13.20
N SER A 118 0.33 6.61 12.31
CA SER A 118 1.28 7.70 12.09
C SER A 118 0.54 8.97 11.64
N LYS A 119 0.95 10.14 12.17
CA LYS A 119 0.35 11.44 11.81
C LYS A 119 0.37 11.68 10.30
N THR A 120 1.46 11.28 9.64
CA THR A 120 1.67 11.38 8.19
C THR A 120 0.66 10.55 7.38
N LEU A 121 0.07 9.51 7.97
CA LEU A 121 -0.80 8.58 7.26
C LEU A 121 -2.28 8.90 7.34
N ARG A 122 -2.70 9.93 8.10
CA ARG A 122 -4.13 10.22 8.27
C ARG A 122 -4.83 10.47 6.93
N VAL A 123 -4.28 11.36 6.10
CA VAL A 123 -4.82 11.70 4.78
C VAL A 123 -4.64 10.54 3.81
N VAL A 124 -3.45 9.92 3.81
CA VAL A 124 -3.14 8.72 3.01
C VAL A 124 -4.19 7.63 3.24
N ARG A 125 -4.47 7.27 4.50
CA ARG A 125 -5.42 6.21 4.85
C ARG A 125 -6.84 6.55 4.42
N SER A 126 -7.28 7.79 4.63
CA SER A 126 -8.62 8.24 4.24
C SER A 126 -8.83 8.31 2.72
N ASN A 127 -7.75 8.45 1.94
CA ASN A 127 -7.80 8.54 0.48
C ASN A 127 -7.20 7.28 -0.20
N SER A 128 -6.94 6.23 0.56
CA SER A 128 -6.50 4.95 0.00
C SER A 128 -7.71 4.21 -0.55
N HIS A 129 -7.62 3.73 -1.79
CA HIS A 129 -8.61 2.81 -2.34
C HIS A 129 -8.53 1.44 -1.68
N PHE A 130 -7.32 1.04 -1.24
CA PHE A 130 -7.08 -0.26 -0.62
C PHE A 130 -6.22 -0.14 0.64
N LEU A 131 -6.58 -0.87 1.69
CA LEU A 131 -5.71 -1.13 2.83
C LEU A 131 -5.37 -2.62 2.87
N VAL A 132 -4.09 -2.94 3.05
CA VAL A 132 -3.63 -4.31 3.28
C VAL A 132 -3.13 -4.37 4.71
N LEU A 133 -3.85 -5.08 5.57
CA LEU A 133 -3.53 -5.20 6.99
C LEU A 133 -2.83 -6.53 7.23
N MET A 134 -1.52 -6.48 7.47
CA MET A 134 -0.75 -7.66 7.85
C MET A 134 -1.04 -8.04 9.31
N ARG A 135 -0.87 -9.32 9.64
CA ARG A 135 -0.92 -9.79 11.02
C ARG A 135 0.01 -8.96 11.92
N THR A 136 -0.58 -8.30 12.92
CA THR A 136 0.17 -7.54 13.93
C THR A 136 -0.37 -7.82 15.34
N PRO A 137 0.24 -8.75 16.10
CA PRO A 137 -0.25 -9.17 17.43
C PRO A 137 -0.34 -8.03 18.44
N ALA A 138 0.61 -7.08 18.41
CA ALA A 138 0.68 -5.98 19.36
C ALA A 138 -0.29 -4.81 19.05
N SER A 139 -1.19 -4.94 18.07
CA SER A 139 -1.97 -3.82 17.53
C SER A 139 -3.47 -4.08 17.41
N GLU A 140 -4.03 -5.04 18.15
CA GLU A 140 -5.48 -5.35 18.09
C GLU A 140 -6.36 -4.13 18.38
N LEU A 141 -5.96 -3.26 19.33
CA LEU A 141 -6.68 -2.01 19.61
C LEU A 141 -6.66 -1.03 18.42
N GLN A 142 -5.52 -0.95 17.71
CA GLN A 142 -5.38 -0.10 16.52
C GLN A 142 -6.28 -0.63 15.40
N ILE A 143 -6.28 -1.94 15.18
CA ILE A 143 -7.15 -2.60 14.19
C ILE A 143 -8.62 -2.36 14.55
N LYS A 144 -9.01 -2.55 15.82
CA LYS A 144 -10.39 -2.29 16.29
C LYS A 144 -10.80 -0.83 16.08
N THR A 145 -9.90 0.10 16.39
CA THR A 145 -10.14 1.54 16.15
C THR A 145 -10.35 1.84 14.68
N LEU A 146 -9.53 1.26 13.80
CA LEU A 146 -9.71 1.37 12.35
C LEU A 146 -11.05 0.78 11.91
N GLY A 147 -11.41 -0.41 12.41
CA GLY A 147 -12.68 -1.06 12.13
C GLY A 147 -13.88 -0.19 12.50
N SER A 148 -13.85 0.45 13.67
CA SER A 148 -14.90 1.40 14.08
C SER A 148 -14.96 2.65 13.21
N GLN A 149 -13.83 3.11 12.66
CA GLN A 149 -13.79 4.26 11.75
C GLN A 149 -14.35 3.91 10.37
N LEU A 150 -14.05 2.72 9.85
CA LEU A 150 -14.44 2.31 8.49
C LEU A 150 -15.82 1.66 8.43
N PHE A 151 -16.22 0.94 9.48
CA PHE A 151 -17.40 0.08 9.51
C PHE A 151 -18.21 0.33 10.77
N ALA A 152 -18.71 1.56 10.91
CA ALA A 152 -19.56 1.94 12.05
C ALA A 152 -20.74 0.95 12.21
N GLY A 153 -20.89 0.38 13.41
CA GLY A 153 -21.90 -0.64 13.72
C GLY A 153 -21.50 -2.09 13.39
N ASN A 154 -20.46 -2.31 12.56
CA ASN A 154 -20.01 -3.63 12.11
C ASN A 154 -18.58 -3.99 12.56
N THR A 155 -18.02 -3.27 13.55
CA THR A 155 -16.66 -3.50 14.06
C THR A 155 -16.42 -4.95 14.49
N LYS A 156 -17.42 -5.62 15.09
CA LYS A 156 -17.29 -7.02 15.52
C LYS A 156 -16.98 -7.94 14.33
N TYR A 157 -17.78 -7.85 13.27
CA TYR A 157 -17.61 -8.65 12.06
C TYR A 157 -16.30 -8.33 11.34
N PHE A 158 -15.89 -7.06 11.31
CA PHE A 158 -14.56 -6.67 10.83
C PHE A 158 -13.42 -7.33 11.61
N MET A 159 -13.50 -7.33 12.95
CA MET A 159 -12.47 -7.95 13.80
C MET A 159 -12.42 -9.47 13.62
N GLU A 160 -13.56 -10.14 13.45
CA GLU A 160 -13.64 -11.58 13.15
C GLU A 160 -12.98 -11.88 11.80
N SER A 161 -13.30 -11.10 10.76
CA SER A 161 -12.71 -11.25 9.43
C SER A 161 -11.21 -11.00 9.41
N TYR A 162 -10.74 -10.01 10.17
CA TYR A 162 -9.30 -9.78 10.34
C TYR A 162 -8.62 -10.95 11.05
N LYS A 163 -9.22 -11.52 12.11
CA LYS A 163 -8.66 -12.67 12.82
C LYS A 163 -8.56 -13.89 11.92
N ASP A 164 -9.61 -14.17 11.16
CA ASP A 164 -9.65 -15.27 10.18
C ASP A 164 -8.57 -15.09 9.10
N ALA A 165 -8.53 -13.93 8.44
CA ALA A 165 -7.54 -13.63 7.41
C ALA A 165 -6.08 -13.60 7.93
N THR A 166 -5.87 -13.35 9.24
CA THR A 166 -4.54 -13.25 9.87
C THR A 166 -4.20 -14.41 10.81
N GLU A 167 -4.93 -15.52 10.72
CA GLU A 167 -4.71 -16.71 11.58
C GLU A 167 -3.30 -17.28 11.44
N ASN A 168 -2.72 -17.20 10.24
CA ASN A 168 -1.40 -17.75 9.92
C ASN A 168 -0.31 -16.65 9.86
N PRO A 169 0.98 -17.00 10.00
CA PRO A 169 2.07 -16.06 9.74
C PRO A 169 2.05 -15.54 8.30
N PHE A 170 2.43 -14.27 8.11
CA PHE A 170 2.56 -13.61 6.80
C PHE A 170 1.26 -13.51 5.98
N THR A 171 0.09 -13.74 6.59
CA THR A 171 -1.20 -13.48 5.95
C THR A 171 -1.72 -12.08 6.29
N TYR A 172 -2.74 -11.66 5.55
CA TYR A 172 -3.22 -10.28 5.53
C TYR A 172 -4.71 -10.21 5.20
N LEU A 173 -5.37 -9.14 5.62
CA LEU A 173 -6.73 -8.77 5.20
C LEU A 173 -6.64 -7.63 4.19
N VAL A 174 -7.35 -7.74 3.05
CA VAL A 174 -7.49 -6.63 2.11
C VAL A 174 -8.84 -5.94 2.30
N ILE A 175 -8.80 -4.63 2.54
CA ILE A 175 -9.97 -3.78 2.63
C ILE A 175 -10.09 -2.97 1.35
N ASN A 176 -11.21 -3.11 0.65
CA ASN A 176 -11.57 -2.30 -0.50
C ASN A 176 -12.44 -1.12 -0.05
N MET A 177 -11.92 0.09 -0.25
CA MET A 177 -12.58 1.36 0.04
C MET A 177 -12.78 2.19 -1.24
N HIS A 178 -12.64 1.57 -2.42
CA HIS A 178 -12.74 2.26 -3.69
C HIS A 178 -14.19 2.70 -3.94
N PRO A 179 -14.49 3.99 -4.19
CA PRO A 179 -15.86 4.52 -4.15
C PRO A 179 -16.81 3.95 -5.22
N LYS A 180 -16.26 3.41 -6.32
CA LYS A 180 -17.03 2.77 -7.41
C LYS A 180 -17.16 1.25 -7.26
N LEU A 181 -16.46 0.65 -6.30
CA LEU A 181 -16.57 -0.76 -5.99
C LEU A 181 -17.32 -0.85 -4.66
N LEU A 182 -18.14 -1.87 -4.43
CA LEU A 182 -18.77 -2.04 -3.12
C LEU A 182 -17.67 -2.11 -2.05
N ASN A 183 -17.84 -1.41 -0.93
CA ASN A 183 -16.94 -1.52 0.21
C ASN A 183 -17.00 -2.96 0.73
N THR A 184 -15.97 -3.73 0.45
CA THR A 184 -15.87 -5.15 0.80
C THR A 184 -14.51 -5.43 1.41
N PHE A 185 -14.41 -6.44 2.25
CA PHE A 185 -13.16 -6.98 2.76
C PHE A 185 -13.17 -8.50 2.58
N GLY A 186 -11.99 -9.06 2.29
CA GLY A 186 -11.76 -10.48 2.08
C GLY A 186 -10.29 -10.79 1.90
#